data_AF-A0A522FQH9-F1
#
_entry.id   AF-A0A522FQH9-F1
#
_cell.length_a   1.000
_cell.length_b   1.000
_cell.length_c   1.000
_cell.angle_alpha   90.00
_cell.angle_beta   90.00
_cell.angle_gamma   90.00
#
_symmetry.space_group_name_H-M   'P 1'
#
loop_
_entity.id
_entity.type
_entity.pdbx_description
1 polymer ?
#
loop_
_entity_poly.entity_id
_entity_poly.type
_entity_poly.pdbx_seq_one_letter_code
_entity_poly.pdbx_strand_id
1 'polypeptide(L)'
;MYLTKLKSLKSEIDADYYSFDIPRLKLLLNKSNKIAKISKGDWHPNYYTGLLHYLLGKIYYQIDRDIAYNQFDKSLEFFLKANEMHQSAELLSLISAAYGKKAALSPIASMFYGIKAKKYILDAYELDKDNPKLLLIGATHLMHTPESFGGSKAKARSLLLKCLELNKNRIGEDEFMLRWAEDAEIYAYLGQLEVLNENKEKAWNYIQKALKIVPDYGFVLKDLIPQYEKIK
;
A
#
# COMPACT_ATOMS: atom_id res chain seq x y z
N MET A 1 -17.17 17.14 -17.62
CA MET A 1 -15.74 17.52 -17.53
C MET A 1 -15.03 16.95 -16.30
N TYR A 2 -15.61 17.00 -15.09
CA TYR A 2 -14.97 16.47 -13.87
C TYR A 2 -14.69 14.95 -13.93
N LEU A 3 -15.72 14.12 -14.19
CA LEU A 3 -15.60 12.66 -14.26
C LEU A 3 -14.56 12.19 -15.28
N THR A 4 -14.47 12.87 -16.44
CA THR A 4 -13.43 12.60 -17.45
C THR A 4 -12.02 12.85 -16.91
N LYS A 5 -11.81 13.94 -16.17
CA LYS A 5 -10.53 14.24 -15.52
C LYS A 5 -10.20 13.21 -14.45
N LEU A 6 -11.20 12.77 -13.68
CA LEU A 6 -11.03 11.75 -12.65
C LEU A 6 -10.63 10.40 -13.26
N LYS A 7 -11.34 9.94 -14.29
CA LYS A 7 -11.05 8.70 -15.03
C LYS A 7 -9.66 8.72 -15.68
N SER A 8 -9.27 9.86 -16.25
CA SER A 8 -7.92 10.06 -16.79
C SER A 8 -6.88 9.97 -15.67
N LEU A 9 -7.07 10.68 -14.57
CA LEU A 9 -6.14 10.68 -13.44
C LEU A 9 -5.98 9.27 -12.86
N LYS A 10 -7.09 8.55 -12.66
CA LYS A 10 -7.12 7.16 -12.22
C LYS A 10 -6.24 6.28 -13.11
N SER A 11 -6.44 6.36 -14.42
CA SER A 11 -5.69 5.56 -15.41
C SER A 11 -4.19 5.87 -15.38
N GLU A 12 -3.84 7.15 -15.22
CA GLU A 12 -2.45 7.56 -15.06
C GLU A 12 -1.83 7.04 -13.75
N ILE A 13 -2.57 7.10 -12.63
CA ILE A 13 -2.08 6.56 -11.35
C ILE A 13 -1.88 5.05 -11.43
N ASP A 14 -2.81 4.31 -12.02
CA ASP A 14 -2.65 2.85 -12.20
C ASP A 14 -1.41 2.50 -13.02
N ALA A 15 -1.14 3.25 -14.10
CA ALA A 15 0.04 3.04 -14.94
C ALA A 15 1.35 3.28 -14.18
N ASP A 16 1.36 4.24 -13.24
CA ASP A 16 2.57 4.67 -12.55
C ASP A 16 2.68 4.11 -11.12
N TYR A 17 1.67 3.38 -10.62
CA TYR A 17 1.58 2.91 -9.23
C TYR A 17 2.82 2.11 -8.80
N TYR A 18 3.33 1.26 -9.69
CA TYR A 18 4.46 0.37 -9.43
C TYR A 18 5.83 0.97 -9.79
N SER A 19 5.90 2.12 -10.45
CA SER A 19 7.15 2.65 -11.05
C SER A 19 8.23 3.08 -10.04
N PHE A 20 7.81 3.56 -8.85
CA PHE A 20 8.65 4.37 -7.98
C PHE A 20 9.34 5.55 -8.71
N ASP A 21 8.70 6.13 -9.72
CA ASP A 21 9.15 7.35 -10.38
C ASP A 21 8.68 8.57 -9.56
N ILE A 22 9.59 9.13 -8.75
CA ILE A 22 9.28 10.26 -7.87
C ILE A 22 8.79 11.49 -8.66
N PRO A 23 9.49 11.98 -9.71
CA PRO A 23 8.99 13.07 -10.55
C PRO A 23 7.56 12.83 -11.07
N ARG A 24 7.29 11.64 -11.60
CA ARG A 24 5.99 11.28 -12.16
C ARG A 24 4.90 11.25 -11.09
N LEU A 25 5.16 10.60 -9.95
CA LEU A 25 4.23 10.57 -8.82
C LEU A 25 3.93 11.97 -8.25
N LYS A 26 4.93 12.87 -8.20
CA LYS A 26 4.72 14.27 -7.80
C LYS A 26 3.85 15.03 -8.80
N LEU A 27 4.00 14.77 -10.10
CA LEU A 27 3.15 15.36 -11.15
C LEU A 27 1.70 14.89 -10.99
N LEU A 28 1.48 13.59 -10.77
CA LEU A 28 0.15 13.03 -10.51
C LEU A 28 -0.46 13.59 -9.22
N LEU A 29 0.36 13.75 -8.17
CA LEU A 29 -0.09 14.33 -6.90
C LEU A 29 -0.58 15.77 -7.09
N ASN A 30 0.12 16.58 -7.89
CA ASN A 30 -0.30 17.94 -8.21
C ASN A 30 -1.61 17.96 -9.00
N LYS A 31 -1.80 17.03 -9.95
CA LYS A 31 -3.07 16.86 -10.68
C LYS A 31 -4.21 16.48 -9.72
N SER A 32 -3.98 15.49 -8.86
CA SER A 32 -4.95 14.99 -7.88
C SER A 32 -5.40 16.09 -6.91
N ASN A 33 -4.46 16.87 -6.37
CA ASN A 33 -4.77 18.01 -5.50
C ASN A 33 -5.65 19.07 -6.19
N LYS A 34 -5.43 19.35 -7.47
CA LYS A 34 -6.26 20.29 -8.24
C LYS A 34 -7.69 19.77 -8.40
N ILE A 35 -7.84 18.46 -8.62
CA ILE A 35 -9.16 17.81 -8.76
C ILE A 35 -9.88 17.76 -7.40
N ALA A 36 -9.18 17.42 -6.31
CA ALA A 36 -9.74 17.37 -4.96
C ALA A 36 -10.32 18.72 -4.48
N LYS A 37 -9.72 19.85 -4.90
CA LYS A 37 -10.22 21.19 -4.56
C LYS A 37 -11.56 21.54 -5.21
N ILE A 38 -11.91 20.89 -6.32
CA ILE A 38 -13.14 21.17 -7.07
C ILE A 38 -14.16 20.04 -6.97
N SER A 39 -13.79 18.92 -6.35
CA SER A 39 -14.65 17.76 -6.13
C SER A 39 -15.57 18.00 -4.94
N LYS A 40 -16.82 18.40 -5.20
CA LYS A 40 -17.81 18.56 -4.14
C LYS A 40 -18.38 17.19 -3.76
N GLY A 41 -18.04 16.69 -2.57
CA GLY A 41 -18.59 15.47 -1.99
C GLY A 41 -18.08 14.14 -2.57
N ASP A 42 -17.13 14.19 -3.51
CA ASP A 42 -16.51 12.99 -4.08
C ASP A 42 -15.22 12.63 -3.32
N TRP A 43 -15.15 11.39 -2.85
CA TRP A 43 -14.08 10.86 -2.02
C TRP A 43 -12.85 10.40 -2.83
N HIS A 44 -13.03 10.07 -4.11
CA HIS A 44 -11.95 9.49 -4.94
C HIS A 44 -10.71 10.37 -5.05
N PRO A 45 -10.81 11.70 -5.27
CA PRO A 45 -9.61 12.54 -5.34
C PRO A 45 -8.84 12.61 -4.03
N ASN A 46 -9.54 12.55 -2.89
CA ASN A 46 -8.89 12.49 -1.58
C ASN A 46 -8.17 11.15 -1.41
N TYR A 47 -8.84 10.05 -1.77
CA TYR A 47 -8.23 8.72 -1.79
C TYR A 47 -6.99 8.64 -2.70
N TYR A 48 -7.04 9.16 -3.93
CA TYR A 48 -5.90 9.21 -4.85
C TYR A 48 -4.74 10.04 -4.29
N THR A 49 -5.05 11.22 -3.75
CA THR A 49 -4.05 12.12 -3.16
C THR A 49 -3.37 11.47 -1.96
N GLY A 50 -4.15 10.82 -1.10
CA GLY A 50 -3.64 10.05 0.03
C GLY A 50 -2.72 8.91 -0.41
N LEU A 51 -3.12 8.15 -1.44
CA LEU A 51 -2.33 7.03 -1.96
C LEU A 51 -1.01 7.48 -2.60
N LEU A 52 -1.03 8.58 -3.36
CA LEU A 52 0.20 9.14 -3.95
C LEU A 52 1.17 9.64 -2.88
N HIS A 53 0.66 10.28 -1.81
CA HIS A 53 1.47 10.61 -0.64
C HIS A 53 2.03 9.34 0.02
N TYR A 54 1.21 8.30 0.21
CA TYR A 54 1.65 7.04 0.81
C TYR A 54 2.76 6.35 -0.03
N LEU A 55 2.62 6.31 -1.35
CA LEU A 55 3.65 5.79 -2.27
C LEU A 55 4.96 6.57 -2.18
N LEU A 56 4.88 7.92 -2.22
CA LEU A 56 6.05 8.77 -2.02
C LEU A 56 6.69 8.50 -0.65
N GLY A 57 5.90 8.34 0.41
CA GLY A 57 6.38 7.97 1.74
C GLY A 57 7.13 6.63 1.74
N LYS A 58 6.61 5.60 1.05
CA LYS A 58 7.29 4.31 0.89
C LYS A 58 8.65 4.46 0.19
N ILE A 59 8.74 5.27 -0.86
CA ILE A 59 10.00 5.49 -1.59
C ILE A 59 11.00 6.25 -0.72
N TYR A 60 10.56 7.35 -0.10
CA TYR A 60 11.41 8.16 0.76
C TYR A 60 11.83 7.42 2.04
N TYR A 61 11.12 6.38 2.47
CA TYR A 61 11.46 5.61 3.67
C TYR A 61 12.94 5.13 3.67
N GLN A 62 13.47 4.77 2.50
CA GLN A 62 14.86 4.33 2.33
C GLN A 62 15.84 5.46 1.94
N ILE A 63 15.34 6.66 1.64
CA ILE A 63 16.13 7.79 1.14
C ILE A 63 16.27 8.87 2.22
N ASP A 64 15.14 9.30 2.78
CA ASP A 64 15.03 10.37 3.76
C ASP A 64 13.80 10.11 4.65
N ARG A 65 14.05 9.74 5.91
CA ARG A 65 13.01 9.33 6.86
C ARG A 65 12.11 10.48 7.30
N ASP A 66 12.60 11.72 7.29
CA ASP A 66 11.82 12.90 7.69
C ASP A 66 10.85 13.29 6.57
N ILE A 67 11.32 13.24 5.31
CA ILE A 67 10.43 13.37 4.15
C ILE A 67 9.39 12.26 4.16
N ALA A 68 9.81 11.00 4.39
CA ALA A 68 8.89 9.87 4.45
C ALA A 68 7.79 10.07 5.51
N TYR A 69 8.16 10.47 6.72
CA TYR A 69 7.23 10.77 7.81
C TYR A 69 6.19 11.83 7.38
N ASN A 70 6.66 12.95 6.83
CA ASN A 70 5.78 14.02 6.36
C ASN A 70 4.84 13.58 5.23
N GLN A 71 5.26 12.65 4.37
CA GLN A 71 4.39 12.07 3.35
C GLN A 71 3.31 11.17 3.97
N PHE A 72 3.63 10.37 4.99
CA PHE A 72 2.63 9.58 5.70
C PHE A 72 1.62 10.45 6.46
N ASP A 73 2.05 11.58 7.03
CA ASP A 73 1.15 12.57 7.66
C ASP A 73 0.12 13.11 6.67
N LYS A 74 0.58 13.54 5.49
CA LYS A 74 -0.31 14.00 4.43
C LYS A 74 -1.21 12.87 3.92
N SER A 75 -0.70 11.65 3.80
CA SER A 75 -1.53 10.51 3.40
C SER A 75 -2.70 10.29 4.35
N LEU A 76 -2.45 10.38 5.68
CA LEU A 76 -3.49 10.25 6.70
C LEU A 76 -4.53 11.37 6.60
N GLU A 77 -4.11 12.62 6.40
CA GLU A 77 -5.04 13.75 6.24
C GLU A 77 -6.06 13.47 5.13
N PHE A 78 -5.57 13.03 3.96
CA PHE A 78 -6.44 12.77 2.81
C PHE A 78 -7.25 11.48 2.94
N PHE A 79 -6.68 10.40 3.48
CA PHE A 79 -7.43 9.17 3.70
C PHE A 79 -8.55 9.34 4.73
N LEU A 80 -8.32 10.11 5.80
CA LEU A 80 -9.37 10.40 6.79
C LEU A 80 -10.52 11.20 6.17
N LYS A 81 -10.22 12.24 5.37
CA LYS A 81 -11.25 12.98 4.62
C LYS A 81 -12.03 12.09 3.65
N ALA A 82 -11.36 11.19 2.93
CA ALA A 82 -12.03 10.23 2.06
C ALA A 82 -12.94 9.28 2.87
N ASN A 83 -12.46 8.79 4.01
CA ASN A 83 -13.19 7.88 4.89
C ASN A 83 -14.43 8.52 5.54
N GLU A 84 -14.40 9.83 5.83
CA GLU A 84 -15.59 10.57 6.28
C GLU A 84 -16.72 10.61 5.24
N MET A 85 -16.37 10.59 3.95
CA MET A 85 -17.31 10.62 2.83
C MET A 85 -17.74 9.22 2.38
N HIS A 86 -16.82 8.27 2.43
CA HIS A 86 -17.04 6.89 2.03
C HIS A 86 -16.12 5.96 2.83
N GLN A 87 -16.67 5.28 3.83
CA GLN A 87 -15.94 4.31 4.62
C GLN A 87 -15.88 2.96 3.87
N SER A 88 -14.69 2.40 3.74
CA SER A 88 -14.46 1.08 3.13
C SER A 88 -13.32 0.35 3.83
N ALA A 89 -13.32 -0.99 3.75
CA ALA A 89 -12.25 -1.80 4.34
C ALA A 89 -10.88 -1.41 3.77
N GLU A 90 -10.84 -1.07 2.49
CA GLU A 90 -9.66 -0.56 1.82
C GLU A 90 -9.14 0.74 2.46
N LEU A 91 -9.99 1.77 2.60
CA LEU A 91 -9.58 3.05 3.19
C LEU A 91 -9.12 2.89 4.63
N LEU A 92 -9.83 2.12 5.44
CA LEU A 92 -9.45 1.81 6.81
C LEU A 92 -8.08 1.08 6.86
N SER A 93 -7.83 0.14 5.95
CA SER A 93 -6.54 -0.54 5.85
C SER A 93 -5.41 0.41 5.46
N LEU A 94 -5.63 1.37 4.56
CA LEU A 94 -4.64 2.37 4.17
C LEU A 94 -4.32 3.36 5.30
N ILE A 95 -5.34 3.80 6.05
CA ILE A 95 -5.16 4.61 7.26
C ILE A 95 -4.32 3.83 8.27
N SER A 96 -4.64 2.55 8.47
CA SER A 96 -3.88 1.67 9.35
C SER A 96 -2.41 1.55 8.92
N ALA A 97 -2.17 1.33 7.63
CA ALA A 97 -0.82 1.20 7.07
C ALA A 97 0.00 2.48 7.24
N ALA A 98 -0.60 3.66 7.03
CA ALA A 98 0.07 4.93 7.22
C ALA A 98 0.43 5.18 8.70
N TYR A 99 -0.47 4.87 9.64
CA TYR A 99 -0.12 4.89 11.07
C TYR A 99 0.98 3.89 11.43
N GLY A 100 0.96 2.68 10.86
CA GLY A 100 2.01 1.68 11.06
C GLY A 100 3.38 2.19 10.59
N LYS A 101 3.44 2.86 9.44
CA LYS A 101 4.68 3.50 8.95
C LYS A 101 5.14 4.64 9.86
N LYS A 102 4.23 5.48 10.37
CA LYS A 102 4.57 6.51 11.36
C LYS A 102 5.11 5.91 12.67
N ALA A 103 4.54 4.78 13.12
CA ALA A 103 5.02 4.09 14.32
C ALA A 103 6.46 3.58 14.18
N ALA A 104 6.84 3.13 12.98
CA ALA A 104 8.21 2.69 12.67
C ALA A 104 9.20 3.85 12.52
N LEU A 105 8.72 5.05 12.19
CA LEU A 105 9.54 6.25 12.00
C LEU A 105 9.69 7.12 13.25
N SER A 106 8.77 7.02 14.22
CA SER A 106 8.78 7.85 15.43
C SER A 106 8.87 6.99 16.69
N PRO A 107 10.07 6.86 17.31
CA PRO A 107 10.25 6.09 18.55
C PRO A 107 9.35 6.60 19.69
N ILE A 108 9.22 7.93 19.82
CA ILE A 108 8.46 8.59 20.89
C ILE A 108 6.96 8.27 20.78
N ALA A 109 6.40 8.29 19.56
CA ALA A 109 4.98 8.08 19.32
C ALA A 109 4.66 6.66 18.81
N SER A 110 5.64 5.74 18.83
CA SER A 110 5.53 4.42 18.22
C SER A 110 4.34 3.62 18.78
N MET A 111 4.22 3.57 20.11
CA MET A 111 3.11 2.88 20.78
C MET A 111 1.75 3.50 20.43
N PHE A 112 1.65 4.83 20.46
CA PHE A 112 0.40 5.54 20.16
C PHE A 112 -0.06 5.29 18.72
N TYR A 113 0.84 5.41 17.73
CA TYR A 113 0.52 5.13 16.34
C TYR A 113 0.28 3.64 16.08
N GLY A 114 0.98 2.75 16.78
CA GLY A 114 0.73 1.31 16.72
C GLY A 114 -0.67 0.92 17.18
N ILE A 115 -1.16 1.51 18.27
CA ILE A 115 -2.54 1.31 18.75
C ILE A 115 -3.56 1.78 17.70
N LYS A 116 -3.33 2.95 17.09
CA LYS A 116 -4.20 3.45 16.01
C LYS A 116 -4.19 2.53 14.80
N ALA A 117 -3.02 2.10 14.34
CA ALA A 117 -2.91 1.16 13.24
C ALA A 117 -3.70 -0.13 13.54
N LYS A 118 -3.51 -0.72 14.72
CA LYS A 118 -4.23 -1.93 15.13
C LYS A 118 -5.75 -1.72 15.16
N LYS A 119 -6.24 -0.58 15.65
CA LYS A 119 -7.67 -0.29 15.62
C LYS A 119 -8.21 -0.29 14.19
N TYR A 120 -7.63 0.53 13.30
CA TYR A 120 -8.12 0.68 11.94
C TYR A 120 -8.08 -0.62 11.11
N ILE A 121 -7.07 -1.48 11.31
CA ILE A 121 -7.04 -2.76 10.58
C ILE A 121 -8.12 -3.72 11.08
N LEU A 122 -8.45 -3.71 12.38
CA LEU A 122 -9.54 -4.52 12.93
C LEU A 122 -10.89 -4.04 12.40
N ASP A 123 -11.13 -2.73 12.44
CA ASP A 123 -12.35 -2.11 11.87
C ASP A 123 -12.49 -2.46 10.37
N ALA A 124 -11.38 -2.52 9.62
CA ALA A 124 -11.39 -2.93 8.23
C ALA A 124 -11.80 -4.40 8.03
N TYR A 125 -11.32 -5.31 8.88
CA TYR A 125 -11.72 -6.73 8.85
C TYR A 125 -13.18 -6.94 9.21
N GLU A 126 -13.75 -6.11 10.10
CA GLU A 126 -15.18 -6.15 10.40
C GLU A 126 -16.04 -5.72 9.20
N LEU A 127 -15.54 -4.78 8.40
CA LEU A 127 -16.27 -4.22 7.26
C LEU A 127 -16.26 -5.14 6.03
N ASP A 128 -15.09 -5.65 5.64
CA ASP A 128 -14.96 -6.62 4.53
C ASP A 128 -13.66 -7.43 4.68
N LYS A 129 -13.76 -8.56 5.37
CA LYS A 129 -12.64 -9.48 5.64
C LYS A 129 -12.05 -10.16 4.40
N ASP A 130 -12.75 -10.14 3.27
CA ASP A 130 -12.36 -10.80 2.03
C ASP A 130 -11.87 -9.79 0.98
N ASN A 131 -11.69 -8.52 1.37
CA ASN A 131 -11.12 -7.50 0.51
C ASN A 131 -9.62 -7.77 0.21
N PRO A 132 -9.19 -7.98 -1.05
CA PRO A 132 -7.80 -8.30 -1.37
C PRO A 132 -6.79 -7.25 -0.89
N LYS A 133 -7.14 -5.96 -0.94
CA LYS A 133 -6.27 -4.86 -0.52
C LYS A 133 -6.10 -4.79 1.00
N LEU A 134 -7.18 -5.06 1.75
CA LEU A 134 -7.09 -5.26 3.19
C LEU A 134 -6.16 -6.44 3.51
N LEU A 135 -6.36 -7.59 2.86
CA LEU A 135 -5.58 -8.79 3.12
C LEU A 135 -4.09 -8.56 2.84
N LEU A 136 -3.76 -7.84 1.77
CA LEU A 136 -2.39 -7.44 1.47
C LEU A 136 -1.79 -6.63 2.62
N ILE A 137 -2.45 -5.55 3.05
CA ILE A 137 -1.98 -4.71 4.15
C ILE A 137 -1.86 -5.50 5.46
N GLY A 138 -2.85 -6.34 5.77
CA GLY A 138 -2.83 -7.24 6.91
C GLY A 138 -1.63 -8.18 6.90
N ALA A 139 -1.28 -8.74 5.74
CA ALA A 139 -0.09 -9.55 5.59
C ALA A 139 1.19 -8.74 5.86
N THR A 140 1.27 -7.51 5.35
CA THR A 140 2.42 -6.63 5.61
C THR A 140 2.58 -6.30 7.09
N HIS A 141 1.49 -6.13 7.84
CA HIS A 141 1.56 -5.94 9.29
C HIS A 141 2.06 -7.18 10.01
N LEU A 142 1.51 -8.35 9.66
CA LEU A 142 1.87 -9.62 10.28
C LEU A 142 3.34 -9.99 10.07
N MET A 143 3.92 -9.71 8.89
CA MET A 143 5.32 -10.08 8.61
C MET A 143 6.35 -9.11 9.23
N HIS A 144 5.97 -7.87 9.52
CA HIS A 144 6.87 -6.84 10.06
C HIS A 144 6.69 -6.59 11.56
N THR A 145 5.62 -7.09 12.16
CA THR A 145 5.41 -7.05 13.61
C THR A 145 6.19 -8.20 14.26
N PRO A 146 6.90 -8.01 15.38
CA PRO A 146 7.52 -9.13 16.08
C PRO A 146 6.48 -10.14 16.60
N GLU A 147 6.85 -11.41 16.70
CA GLU A 147 5.92 -12.48 17.12
C GLU A 147 5.35 -12.25 18.53
N SER A 148 6.16 -11.71 19.45
CA SER A 148 5.73 -11.33 20.80
C SER A 148 4.64 -10.25 20.84
N PHE A 149 4.51 -9.47 19.76
CA PHE A 149 3.47 -8.45 19.59
C PHE A 149 2.35 -8.90 18.65
N GLY A 150 2.28 -10.20 18.33
CA GLY A 150 1.23 -10.79 17.50
C GLY A 150 1.54 -10.89 16.02
N GLY A 151 2.78 -10.63 15.61
CA GLY A 151 3.25 -10.92 14.26
C GLY A 151 3.23 -12.41 13.93
N SER A 152 3.11 -12.75 12.65
CA SER A 152 3.18 -14.15 12.19
C SER A 152 3.44 -14.21 10.69
N LYS A 153 4.67 -14.61 10.33
CA LYS A 153 5.06 -14.84 8.93
C LYS A 153 4.23 -15.94 8.25
N ALA A 154 3.83 -16.97 9.01
CA ALA A 154 2.96 -18.03 8.52
C ALA A 154 1.57 -17.50 8.13
N LYS A 155 0.92 -16.72 9.01
CA LYS A 155 -0.37 -16.10 8.70
C LYS A 155 -0.26 -15.08 7.58
N ALA A 156 0.83 -14.30 7.53
CA ALA A 156 1.11 -13.37 6.43
C ALA A 156 1.12 -14.09 5.08
N ARG A 157 1.80 -15.25 5.00
CA ARG A 157 1.77 -16.10 3.78
C ARG A 157 0.36 -16.50 3.40
N SER A 158 -0.42 -16.99 4.35
CA SER A 158 -1.81 -17.42 4.10
C SER A 158 -2.68 -16.28 3.57
N LEU A 159 -2.54 -15.06 4.11
CA LEU A 159 -3.27 -13.89 3.61
C LEU A 159 -2.85 -13.51 2.19
N LEU A 160 -1.56 -13.53 1.87
CA LEU A 160 -1.06 -13.26 0.51
C LEU A 160 -1.57 -14.29 -0.51
N LEU A 161 -1.54 -15.58 -0.16
CA LEU A 161 -2.07 -16.62 -1.03
C LEU A 161 -3.58 -16.51 -1.24
N LYS A 162 -4.33 -16.16 -0.19
CA LYS A 162 -5.77 -15.86 -0.29
C LYS A 162 -6.04 -14.65 -1.18
N CYS A 163 -5.20 -13.62 -1.10
CA CYS A 163 -5.29 -12.44 -1.97
C CYS A 163 -5.17 -12.82 -3.46
N LEU A 164 -4.19 -13.68 -3.82
CA LEU A 164 -4.06 -14.21 -5.19
C LEU A 164 -5.30 -15.01 -5.64
N GLU A 165 -5.89 -15.79 -4.75
CA GLU A 165 -7.09 -16.57 -5.06
C GLU A 165 -8.30 -15.65 -5.34
N LEU A 166 -8.53 -14.65 -4.49
CA LEU A 166 -9.62 -13.70 -4.64
C LEU A 166 -9.47 -12.85 -5.90
N ASN A 167 -8.24 -12.49 -6.28
CA ASN A 167 -7.98 -11.74 -7.51
C ASN A 167 -8.43 -12.45 -8.79
N LYS A 168 -8.42 -13.79 -8.83
CA LYS A 168 -8.86 -14.56 -10.01
C LYS A 168 -10.33 -14.32 -10.37
N ASN A 169 -11.15 -14.02 -9.37
CA ASN A 169 -12.59 -13.83 -9.50
C ASN A 169 -13.01 -12.38 -9.26
N ARG A 170 -12.05 -11.43 -9.27
CA ARG A 170 -12.33 -10.03 -8.95
C ARG A 170 -13.19 -9.38 -10.04
N ILE A 171 -14.42 -9.06 -9.70
CA ILE A 171 -15.33 -8.27 -10.53
C ILE A 171 -15.12 -6.79 -10.17
N GLY A 172 -14.95 -5.93 -11.18
CA GLY A 172 -14.75 -4.50 -10.96
C GLY A 172 -16.07 -3.84 -10.57
N GLU A 173 -16.20 -3.40 -9.32
CA GLU A 173 -17.45 -2.78 -8.82
C GLU A 173 -17.42 -1.24 -8.86
N ASP A 174 -16.26 -0.62 -9.07
CA ASP A 174 -16.11 0.82 -9.19
C ASP A 174 -15.05 1.19 -10.26
N GLU A 175 -15.47 1.91 -11.31
CA GLU A 175 -14.60 2.29 -12.42
C GLU A 175 -13.51 3.33 -12.04
N PHE A 176 -13.72 4.03 -10.93
CA PHE A 176 -12.78 5.01 -10.39
C PHE A 176 -11.83 4.40 -9.36
N MET A 177 -11.98 3.12 -9.01
CA MET A 177 -11.08 2.50 -8.04
C MET A 177 -9.75 2.08 -8.64
N LEU A 178 -8.67 2.47 -7.96
CA LEU A 178 -7.29 2.15 -8.35
C LEU A 178 -7.02 0.65 -8.24
N ARG A 179 -6.18 0.16 -9.15
CA ARG A 179 -5.88 -1.27 -9.34
C ARG A 179 -4.54 -1.64 -8.69
N TRP A 180 -4.48 -1.51 -7.38
CA TRP A 180 -3.39 -2.05 -6.57
C TRP A 180 -3.81 -3.30 -5.82
N ALA A 181 -2.85 -3.97 -5.19
CA ALA A 181 -2.95 -5.35 -4.73
C ALA A 181 -3.22 -6.36 -5.86
N GLU A 182 -2.71 -6.07 -7.07
CA GLU A 182 -2.70 -7.04 -8.16
C GLU A 182 -1.57 -8.07 -7.95
N ASP A 183 -1.60 -9.16 -8.71
CA ASP A 183 -0.73 -10.32 -8.52
C ASP A 183 0.77 -9.99 -8.45
N ALA A 184 1.24 -8.99 -9.22
CA ALA A 184 2.62 -8.54 -9.18
C ALA A 184 3.04 -8.07 -7.77
N GLU A 185 2.19 -7.28 -7.12
CA GLU A 185 2.42 -6.77 -5.76
C GLU A 185 2.36 -7.89 -4.74
N ILE A 186 1.41 -8.79 -4.87
CA ILE A 186 1.28 -9.92 -3.95
C ILE A 186 2.50 -10.84 -4.06
N TYR A 187 3.00 -11.10 -5.27
CA TYR A 187 4.25 -11.83 -5.47
C TYR A 187 5.45 -11.08 -4.92
N ALA A 188 5.53 -9.75 -5.06
CA ALA A 188 6.60 -8.97 -4.45
C ALA A 188 6.61 -9.12 -2.92
N TYR A 189 5.45 -9.05 -2.27
CA TYR A 189 5.34 -9.25 -0.82
C TYR A 189 5.57 -10.70 -0.38
N LEU A 190 5.22 -11.71 -1.20
CA LEU A 190 5.63 -13.10 -0.97
C LEU A 190 7.16 -13.23 -1.06
N GLY A 191 7.79 -12.57 -2.04
CA GLY A 191 9.24 -12.49 -2.14
C GLY A 191 9.87 -11.88 -0.89
N GLN A 192 9.36 -10.72 -0.43
CA GLN A 192 9.82 -10.08 0.80
C GLN A 192 9.65 -10.99 2.02
N LEU A 193 8.52 -11.70 2.12
CA LEU A 193 8.30 -12.64 3.21
C LEU A 193 9.35 -13.75 3.24
N GLU A 194 9.75 -14.28 2.07
CA GLU A 194 10.79 -15.30 2.00
C GLU A 194 12.19 -14.73 2.23
N VAL A 195 12.45 -13.46 1.88
CA VAL A 195 13.66 -12.75 2.30
C VAL A 195 13.72 -12.68 3.83
N LEU A 196 12.62 -12.33 4.50
CA LEU A 196 12.52 -12.32 5.96
C LEU A 196 12.65 -13.73 6.60
N ASN A 197 12.47 -14.80 5.83
CA ASN A 197 12.70 -16.18 6.25
C ASN A 197 14.10 -16.69 5.86
N GLU A 198 14.93 -15.85 5.24
CA GLU A 198 16.24 -16.24 4.67
C GLU A 198 16.13 -17.38 3.64
N ASN A 199 14.95 -17.55 3.02
CA ASN A 199 14.73 -18.58 1.99
C ASN A 199 15.02 -18.00 0.60
N LYS A 200 16.30 -18.03 0.24
CA LYS A 200 16.82 -17.43 -1.00
C LYS A 200 16.14 -17.97 -2.26
N GLU A 201 15.98 -19.29 -2.37
CA GLU A 201 15.39 -19.91 -3.55
C GLU A 201 13.94 -19.47 -3.77
N LYS A 202 13.09 -19.54 -2.72
CA LYS A 202 11.69 -19.13 -2.82
C LYS A 202 11.53 -17.63 -3.01
N ALA A 203 12.37 -16.83 -2.34
CA ALA A 203 12.39 -15.38 -2.52
C ALA A 203 12.61 -15.01 -4.00
N TRP A 204 13.62 -15.61 -4.63
CA TRP A 204 13.91 -15.35 -6.03
C TRP A 204 12.78 -15.78 -6.96
N ASN A 205 12.17 -16.95 -6.72
CA ASN A 205 11.03 -17.42 -7.51
C ASN A 205 9.87 -16.39 -7.52
N TYR A 206 9.53 -15.84 -6.36
CA TYR A 206 8.48 -14.84 -6.26
C TYR A 206 8.88 -13.48 -6.84
N ILE A 207 10.13 -13.04 -6.66
CA ILE A 207 10.67 -11.83 -7.30
C ILE A 207 10.55 -11.94 -8.83
N GLN A 208 10.92 -13.09 -9.41
CA GLN A 208 10.79 -13.32 -10.86
C GLN A 208 9.33 -13.29 -11.32
N LYS A 209 8.40 -13.86 -10.54
CA LYS A 209 6.97 -13.80 -10.86
C LYS A 209 6.44 -12.36 -10.86
N ALA A 210 6.85 -11.54 -9.88
CA ALA A 210 6.47 -10.13 -9.83
C ALA A 210 7.00 -9.36 -11.06
N LEU A 211 8.29 -9.52 -11.38
CA LEU A 211 8.92 -8.84 -12.52
C LEU A 211 8.45 -9.35 -13.89
N LYS A 212 7.94 -10.59 -13.98
CA LYS A 212 7.31 -11.07 -15.21
C LYS A 212 6.02 -10.31 -15.53
N ILE A 213 5.29 -9.86 -14.51
CA ILE A 213 4.02 -9.11 -14.68
C ILE A 213 4.30 -7.62 -14.83
N VAL A 214 5.19 -7.07 -13.99
CA VAL A 214 5.59 -5.66 -14.01
C VAL A 214 7.13 -5.57 -14.06
N PRO A 215 7.74 -5.52 -15.26
CA PRO A 215 9.20 -5.57 -15.42
C PRO A 215 9.96 -4.43 -14.75
N ASP A 216 9.34 -3.26 -14.64
CA ASP A 216 9.90 -2.03 -14.07
C ASP A 216 9.41 -1.77 -12.63
N TYR A 217 8.97 -2.81 -11.91
CA TYR A 217 8.41 -2.65 -10.57
C TYR A 217 9.46 -2.09 -9.60
N GLY A 218 9.34 -0.80 -9.31
CA GLY A 218 10.28 -0.02 -8.52
C GLY A 218 10.51 -0.52 -7.10
N PHE A 219 9.47 -1.01 -6.40
CA PHE A 219 9.66 -1.65 -5.09
C PHE A 219 10.57 -2.89 -5.20
N VAL A 220 10.33 -3.72 -6.21
CA VAL A 220 11.11 -4.95 -6.39
C VAL A 220 12.56 -4.62 -6.72
N LEU A 221 12.77 -3.73 -7.69
CA LEU A 221 14.09 -3.39 -8.20
C LEU A 221 14.93 -2.58 -7.20
N LYS A 222 14.32 -1.62 -6.49
CA LYS A 222 15.06 -0.63 -5.67
C LYS A 222 15.13 -0.98 -4.19
N ASP A 223 14.28 -1.89 -3.70
CA ASP A 223 14.21 -2.24 -2.27
C ASP A 223 14.32 -3.75 -2.04
N LEU A 224 13.46 -4.55 -2.67
CA LEU A 224 13.40 -5.99 -2.40
C LEU A 224 14.64 -6.76 -2.88
N ILE A 225 15.12 -6.54 -4.11
CA ILE A 225 16.34 -7.19 -4.62
C ILE A 225 17.56 -6.86 -3.75
N PRO A 226 17.82 -5.59 -3.38
CA PRO A 226 18.90 -5.27 -2.44
C PRO A 226 18.81 -5.96 -1.07
N GLN A 227 17.60 -6.26 -0.59
CA GLN A 227 17.42 -7.07 0.64
C GLN A 227 17.70 -8.55 0.37
N TYR A 228 17.23 -9.08 -0.75
CA TYR A 228 17.48 -10.47 -1.18
C TYR A 228 18.98 -10.78 -1.34
N GLU A 229 19.75 -9.87 -1.92
CA GLU A 229 21.20 -10.05 -2.14
C GLU A 229 22.00 -10.17 -0.84
N LYS A 230 21.45 -9.68 0.28
CA LYS A 230 22.06 -9.77 1.61
C LYS A 230 21.82 -11.11 2.30
N ILE A 231 20.97 -11.98 1.75
CA ILE A 231 20.75 -13.32 2.29
C ILE A 231 22.02 -14.14 2.07
N LYS A 232 22.58 -14.63 3.19
CA LYS A 232 23.77 -15.47 3.23
C LYS A 232 23.55 -16.80 2.51
#